data_AF-C3J8Y4-F1
#
_entry.id   AF-C3J8Y4-F1
#
_cell.length_a   1.000
_cell.length_b   1.000
_cell.length_c   1.000
_cell.angle_alpha   90.00
_cell.angle_beta   90.00
_cell.angle_gamma   90.00
#
_symmetry.space_group_name_H-M   'P 1'
#
loop_
_entity.id
_entity.type
_entity.pdbx_description
1 polymer ?
#
loop_
_entity_poly.entity_id
_entity_poly.type
_entity_poly.pdbx_seq_one_letter_code
_entity_poly.pdbx_strand_id
1 'polypeptide(L)'
;MSGAVISIDAMGTQTNIAEQIVQSEADYILSLKGNQKHLYEDVQDCFTGRYRCHSYETLEKNHGRIEKRTYTTLLVSEVFEEGEYGQWQGLRSLIQEEREITSLEGETRMDK
;
A
#
# COMPACT_ATOMS: atom_id res chain seq x y z
N MET A 1 -4.48 -20.02 -9.88
CA MET A 1 -4.95 -18.77 -10.51
C MET A 1 -3.75 -18.15 -11.20
N SER A 2 -3.05 -18.96 -12.00
CA SER A 2 -1.65 -18.71 -12.34
C SER A 2 -1.50 -17.41 -13.14
N GLY A 3 -0.62 -16.52 -12.68
CA GLY A 3 -0.36 -15.20 -13.27
C GLY A 3 -1.40 -14.10 -12.98
N ALA A 4 -2.38 -14.35 -12.11
CA ALA A 4 -3.32 -13.30 -11.68
C ALA A 4 -2.73 -12.43 -10.55
N VAL A 5 -3.24 -11.20 -10.43
CA VAL A 5 -3.01 -10.33 -9.26
C VAL A 5 -4.30 -10.24 -8.46
N ILE A 6 -4.26 -10.67 -7.20
CA ILE A 6 -5.40 -10.68 -6.29
C ILE A 6 -5.34 -9.46 -5.37
N SER A 7 -6.31 -8.55 -5.50
CA SER A 7 -6.47 -7.43 -4.57
C SER A 7 -7.47 -7.76 -3.48
N ILE A 8 -7.13 -7.55 -2.21
CA ILE A 8 -8.04 -7.78 -1.07
C ILE A 8 -8.07 -6.56 -0.16
N ASP A 9 -9.23 -6.29 0.42
CA ASP A 9 -9.41 -5.25 1.41
C ASP A 9 -8.69 -5.57 2.74
N ALA A 10 -8.73 -4.60 3.65
CA ALA A 10 -8.00 -4.72 4.92
C ALA A 10 -8.50 -5.80 5.87
N MET A 11 -9.73 -6.30 5.72
CA MET A 11 -10.20 -7.43 6.52
C MET A 11 -9.53 -8.74 6.09
N GLY A 12 -9.15 -8.85 4.82
CA GLY A 12 -8.46 -10.02 4.27
C GLY A 12 -6.93 -9.92 4.25
N THR A 13 -6.35 -8.88 4.86
CA THR A 13 -4.90 -8.74 4.99
C THR A 13 -4.36 -9.70 6.04
N GLN A 14 -4.19 -10.97 5.70
CA GLN A 14 -3.74 -12.03 6.62
C GLN A 14 -2.64 -12.85 5.96
N THR A 15 -1.68 -13.31 6.76
CA THR A 15 -0.48 -14.04 6.28
C THR A 15 -0.85 -15.38 5.62
N ASN A 16 -1.85 -16.09 6.16
CA ASN A 16 -2.37 -17.33 5.57
C ASN A 16 -3.04 -17.10 4.20
N ILE A 17 -3.68 -15.93 4.00
CA ILE A 17 -4.28 -15.56 2.72
C ILE A 17 -3.17 -15.29 1.69
N ALA A 18 -2.13 -14.55 2.07
CA ALA A 18 -0.96 -14.32 1.21
C ALA A 18 -0.31 -15.64 0.78
N GLU A 19 -0.09 -16.55 1.73
CA GLU A 19 0.43 -17.90 1.45
C GLU A 19 -0.44 -18.68 0.45
N GLN A 20 -1.77 -18.69 0.63
CA GLN A 20 -2.68 -19.39 -0.29
C GLN A 20 -2.64 -18.82 -1.72
N ILE A 21 -2.49 -17.49 -1.86
CA ILE A 21 -2.40 -16.83 -3.17
C ILE A 21 -1.10 -17.23 -3.86
N VAL A 22 0.03 -17.18 -3.14
CA VAL A 22 1.35 -17.57 -3.69
C VAL A 22 1.38 -19.05 -4.06
N GLN A 23 0.84 -19.94 -3.23
CA GLN A 23 0.69 -21.37 -3.54
C GLN A 23 -0.20 -21.62 -4.77
N SER A 24 -1.07 -20.67 -5.11
CA SER A 24 -1.92 -20.71 -6.31
C SER A 24 -1.25 -20.09 -7.55
N GLU A 25 0.06 -19.81 -7.48
CA GLU A 25 0.89 -19.17 -8.51
C GLU A 25 0.37 -17.78 -8.92
N ALA A 26 -0.18 -17.03 -7.96
CA ALA A 26 -0.68 -15.68 -8.17
C ALA A 26 0.10 -14.68 -7.30
N ASP A 27 0.05 -13.41 -7.70
CA ASP A 27 0.54 -12.28 -6.92
C ASP A 27 -0.62 -11.62 -6.14
N TYR A 28 -0.30 -10.77 -5.16
CA TYR A 28 -1.31 -10.08 -4.35
C TYR A 28 -1.03 -8.61 -4.12
N ILE A 29 -2.10 -7.86 -3.83
CA ILE A 29 -2.07 -6.52 -3.22
C ILE A 29 -3.06 -6.55 -2.05
N LEU A 30 -2.56 -6.47 -0.82
CA LEU A 30 -3.38 -6.50 0.40
C LEU A 30 -3.41 -5.11 1.01
N SER A 31 -4.61 -4.57 1.22
CA SER A 31 -4.77 -3.23 1.79
C SER A 31 -4.48 -3.25 3.29
N LEU A 32 -3.50 -2.50 3.78
CA LEU A 32 -3.26 -2.40 5.22
C LEU A 32 -4.00 -1.19 5.79
N LYS A 33 -4.79 -1.38 6.86
CA LYS A 33 -5.47 -0.30 7.60
C LYS A 33 -5.29 -0.51 9.11
N GLY A 34 -5.71 0.46 9.90
CA GLY A 34 -5.56 0.46 11.37
C GLY A 34 -6.24 -0.68 12.13
N ASN A 35 -6.88 -1.65 11.46
CA ASN A 35 -7.36 -2.89 12.07
C ASN A 35 -6.22 -3.84 12.48
N GLN A 36 -4.99 -3.62 12.01
CA GLN A 36 -3.78 -4.28 12.50
C GLN A 36 -2.81 -3.22 13.03
N LYS A 37 -3.13 -2.67 14.21
CA LYS A 37 -2.50 -1.45 14.74
C LYS A 37 -0.97 -1.48 14.70
N HIS A 38 -0.34 -2.55 15.21
CA HIS A 38 1.12 -2.66 15.25
C HIS A 38 1.75 -2.69 13.85
N LEU A 39 1.26 -3.59 12.97
CA LEU A 39 1.75 -3.69 11.60
C LEU A 39 1.56 -2.38 10.82
N TYR A 40 0.43 -1.70 11.04
CA TYR A 40 0.16 -0.41 10.42
C TYR A 40 1.13 0.68 10.88
N GLU A 41 1.39 0.79 12.19
CA GLU A 41 2.36 1.74 12.73
C GLU A 41 3.77 1.47 12.21
N ASP A 42 4.22 0.20 12.23
CA ASP A 42 5.53 -0.21 11.73
C ASP A 42 5.72 0.13 10.24
N VAL A 43 4.71 -0.16 9.41
CA VAL A 43 4.74 0.14 7.97
C VAL A 43 4.68 1.65 7.74
N GLN A 44 3.90 2.40 8.53
CA GLN A 44 3.80 3.86 8.39
C GLN A 44 5.14 4.55 8.67
N ASP A 45 5.89 4.10 9.68
CA ASP A 45 7.20 4.63 10.03
C ASP A 45 8.22 4.45 8.89
N CYS A 46 8.04 3.45 8.03
CA CYS A 46 8.88 3.25 6.85
C CYS A 46 8.78 4.41 5.84
N PHE A 47 7.65 5.12 5.80
CA PHE A 47 7.43 6.24 4.87
C PHE A 47 7.87 7.60 5.40
N THR A 48 8.72 7.64 6.44
CA THR A 48 9.27 8.87 7.04
C THR A 48 10.43 9.51 6.23
N GLY A 49 10.69 9.03 5.01
CA GLY A 49 11.74 9.55 4.13
C GLY A 49 13.14 8.97 4.37
N ARG A 50 13.25 7.92 5.20
CA ARG A 50 14.52 7.24 5.51
C ARG A 50 15.04 6.38 4.35
N TYR A 51 14.15 5.81 3.56
CA TYR A 51 14.47 4.83 2.53
C TYR A 51 14.33 5.41 1.13
N ARG A 52 15.06 4.83 0.17
CA ARG A 52 14.87 5.17 -1.24
C ARG A 52 13.47 4.71 -1.67
N CYS A 53 12.76 5.61 -2.35
CA CYS A 53 11.41 5.35 -2.81
C CYS A 53 11.25 5.60 -4.30
N HIS A 54 10.23 4.97 -4.88
CA HIS A 54 9.66 5.38 -6.16
C HIS A 54 8.32 6.07 -5.91
N SER A 55 8.07 7.18 -6.59
CA SER A 55 6.82 7.92 -6.47
C SER A 55 6.15 8.06 -7.83
N TYR A 56 4.83 7.90 -7.86
CA TYR A 56 3.98 8.10 -9.01
C TYR A 56 2.76 8.92 -8.61
N GLU A 57 2.42 9.95 -9.39
CA GLU A 57 1.30 10.83 -9.10
C GLU A 57 0.26 10.79 -10.21
N THR A 58 -1.01 10.83 -9.81
CA THR A 58 -2.14 11.05 -10.72
C THR A 58 -2.92 12.29 -10.31
N LEU A 59 -3.50 12.96 -11.29
CA LEU A 59 -4.34 14.14 -11.09
C LEU A 59 -5.60 14.01 -11.94
N GLU A 60 -6.74 13.88 -11.30
CA GLU A 60 -8.03 13.68 -11.95
C GLU A 60 -9.00 14.80 -11.58
N LYS A 61 -9.74 15.34 -12.55
CA LYS A 61 -10.81 16.31 -12.31
C LYS A 61 -12.16 15.67 -12.59
N ASN A 62 -13.03 15.60 -11.57
CA ASN A 62 -14.36 15.01 -11.72
C ASN A 62 -15.39 15.71 -10.81
N HIS A 63 -16.61 15.94 -11.32
CA HIS A 63 -17.75 16.50 -10.58
C HIS A 63 -17.43 17.72 -9.68
N GLY A 64 -16.60 18.66 -10.17
CA GLY A 64 -16.26 19.87 -9.42
C GLY A 64 -15.20 19.67 -8.32
N ARG A 65 -14.48 18.55 -8.35
CA ARG A 65 -13.36 18.23 -7.48
C ARG A 65 -12.13 17.90 -8.32
N ILE A 66 -10.96 18.20 -7.77
CA ILE A 66 -9.67 17.73 -8.25
C ILE A 66 -9.18 16.72 -7.21
N GLU A 67 -8.82 15.54 -7.66
CA GLU A 67 -8.28 14.47 -6.85
C GLU A 67 -6.83 14.23 -7.29
N LYS A 68 -5.90 14.45 -6.38
CA LYS A 68 -4.50 14.08 -6.53
C LYS A 68 -4.26 12.81 -5.71
N ARG A 69 -3.71 11.77 -6.35
CA ARG A 69 -3.22 10.58 -5.66
C ARG A 69 -1.71 10.49 -5.82
N THR A 70 -1.00 10.30 -4.72
CA THR A 70 0.44 10.08 -4.71
C THR A 70 0.70 8.67 -4.19
N TYR A 71 1.34 7.84 -5.01
CA TYR A 71 1.74 6.49 -4.66
C TYR A 71 3.24 6.47 -4.38
N THR A 72 3.63 6.07 -3.18
CA THR A 72 5.03 5.91 -2.77
C THR A 72 5.31 4.43 -2.56
N THR A 73 6.31 3.88 -3.24
CA THR A 73 6.71 2.47 -3.14
C THR A 73 8.09 2.34 -2.53
N LEU A 74 8.22 1.44 -1.56
CA LEU A 74 9.48 1.01 -0.95
C LEU A 74 9.71 -0.47 -1.25
N LEU A 75 10.96 -0.85 -1.52
CA LEU A 75 11.34 -2.25 -1.66
C LEU A 75 11.55 -2.87 -0.27
N VAL A 76 10.93 -4.02 -0.02
CA VAL A 76 11.08 -4.74 1.26
C VAL A 76 12.55 -5.01 1.58
N SER A 77 13.34 -5.36 0.57
CA SER A 77 14.79 -5.63 0.71
C SER A 77 15.63 -4.41 1.11
N GLU A 78 15.11 -3.19 0.98
CA GLU A 78 15.79 -1.96 1.40
C GLU A 78 15.31 -1.48 2.78
N VAL A 79 14.13 -1.92 3.19
CA VAL A 79 13.47 -1.46 4.42
C VAL A 79 13.73 -2.42 5.59
N PHE A 80 13.64 -3.73 5.34
CA PHE A 80 13.65 -4.77 6.36
C PHE A 80 14.85 -5.69 6.22
N GLU A 81 15.30 -6.24 7.34
CA GLU A 81 16.30 -7.30 7.34
C GLU A 81 15.70 -8.63 6.86
N GLU A 82 16.56 -9.56 6.42
CA GLU A 82 16.13 -10.86 5.95
C GLU A 82 15.38 -11.62 7.06
N GLY A 83 14.13 -12.00 6.78
CA GLY A 83 13.27 -12.76 7.70
C GLY A 83 12.35 -11.92 8.59
N GLU A 84 12.55 -10.60 8.72
CA GLU A 84 11.72 -9.73 9.58
C GLU A 84 10.23 -9.77 9.21
N TYR A 85 9.93 -9.99 7.92
CA TYR A 85 8.57 -10.15 7.38
C TYR A 85 8.35 -11.50 6.68
N GLY A 86 9.11 -12.54 7.04
CA GLY A 86 9.06 -13.85 6.39
C GLY A 86 7.68 -14.54 6.42
N GLN A 87 6.81 -14.14 7.35
CA GLN A 87 5.41 -14.57 7.43
C GLN A 87 4.53 -14.11 6.25
N TRP A 88 4.94 -13.05 5.54
CA TRP A 88 4.26 -12.58 4.33
C TRP A 88 4.96 -13.16 3.10
N GLN A 89 4.60 -14.39 2.75
CA GLN A 89 5.21 -15.10 1.63
C GLN A 89 5.13 -14.27 0.34
N GLY A 90 6.27 -14.07 -0.33
CA GLY A 90 6.31 -13.33 -1.59
C GLY A 90 6.17 -11.81 -1.47
N LEU A 91 6.19 -11.22 -0.27
CA LEU A 91 6.14 -9.77 -0.08
C LEU A 91 7.38 -9.09 -0.68
N ARG A 92 7.17 -8.18 -1.64
CA ARG A 92 8.25 -7.48 -2.37
C ARG A 92 8.32 -5.99 -2.09
N SER A 93 7.19 -5.35 -1.79
CA SER A 93 7.11 -3.90 -1.67
C SER A 93 6.06 -3.47 -0.67
N LEU A 94 6.33 -2.33 -0.03
CA LEU A 94 5.34 -1.54 0.70
C LEU A 94 4.87 -0.40 -0.20
N ILE A 95 3.57 -0.12 -0.20
CA ILE A 95 2.98 0.96 -1.00
C ILE A 95 2.13 1.83 -0.07
N GLN A 96 2.41 3.13 -0.08
CA GLN A 96 1.58 4.15 0.53
C GLN A 96 0.80 4.90 -0.56
N GLU A 97 -0.49 5.09 -0.35
CA GLU A 97 -1.35 5.97 -1.15
C GLU A 97 -1.74 7.17 -0.30
N GLU A 98 -1.36 8.38 -0.73
CA GLU A 98 -1.86 9.62 -0.16
C GLU A 98 -2.86 10.26 -1.13
N ARG A 99 -3.97 10.76 -0.58
CA ARG A 99 -5.05 11.34 -1.37
C ARG A 99 -5.33 12.76 -0.92
N GLU A 100 -5.27 13.68 -1.88
CA GLU A 100 -5.68 15.08 -1.69
C GLU A 100 -6.89 15.38 -2.58
N ILE A 101 -7.96 15.89 -1.98
CA ILE A 101 -9.17 16.32 -2.70
C ILE A 101 -9.31 17.82 -2.53
N THR A 102 -9.32 18.55 -3.64
CA THR A 102 -9.58 19.99 -3.67
C THR A 102 -10.92 20.26 -4.34
N SER A 103 -11.82 20.98 -3.67
CA SER A 103 -13.04 21.50 -4.31
C SER A 103 -12.68 22.69 -5.20
N LEU A 104 -13.44 22.91 -6.28
CA LEU A 104 -13.25 24.11 -7.12
C LEU A 104 -13.52 25.43 -6.37
N GLU A 105 -14.13 25.36 -5.18
CA GLU A 105 -14.37 26.48 -4.26
C GLU A 105 -13.20 26.73 -3.30
N GLY A 106 -12.14 25.90 -3.36
CA GLY A 106 -10.88 26.11 -2.63
C GLY A 106 -10.74 25.33 -1.32
N GLU A 107 -11.65 24.42 -0.99
CA GLU A 107 -11.54 23.56 0.19
C GLU A 107 -10.70 22.32 -0.12
N THR A 108 -9.62 22.09 0.65
CA THR A 108 -8.75 20.91 0.51
C THR A 108 -8.94 19.94 1.67
N ARG A 109 -9.09 18.65 1.36
CA ARG A 109 -9.09 17.54 2.32
C ARG A 109 -7.95 16.57 2.01
N MET A 110 -7.19 16.21 3.03
CA MET A 110 -6.12 15.20 2.99
C MET A 110 -6.62 13.92 3.67
N ASP A 111 -6.60 12.79 2.96
CA ASP A 111 -6.76 11.47 3.54
C ASP A 111 -5.37 10.77 3.50
N LYS A 112 -4.94 10.22 4.64
CA LYS A 112 -3.72 9.41 4.81
C LYS A 112 -4.07 7.97 5.13
#